data_AF-A0A9W6ZPG5-F1
#
_entry.id   AF-A0A9W6ZPG5-F1
#
_cell.length_a   1.000
_cell.length_b   1.000
_cell.length_c   1.000
_cell.angle_alpha   90.00
_cell.angle_beta   90.00
_cell.angle_gamma   90.00
#
_symmetry.space_group_name_H-M   'P 1'
#
loop_
_entity.id
_entity.type
_entity.pdbx_description
1 polymer ?
#
loop_
_entity_poly.entity_id
_entity_poly.type
_entity_poly.pdbx_seq_one_letter_code
_entity_poly.pdbx_strand_id
1 'polypeptide(L)'
;MDYFAAEMYDRDVGSGWSYANQRRVNKAAAVNALIQCSHLKGAEQKKAATLLLFPNSVPPLPRHFAPNDVVITCGLNSRDDLNGKKAMLLRFNPTSSRWEARFHSSWEIMSIKSTNLSAYAPSYASSGNDEKPELPLWQQSVAKYPHATKALVVKALSRYSLNPKDKQLEAASTLLSEDPEFIFAQLSESNKQHAQRVKSEHDAYSNLYPSSLPPPFSSCRNDKKRIEDDMERTASRMTRELAAEAAARRFQQPGPDKREGGASRGWGRASRGRAGGGRSHEMTRCHDPPLCLSQETTPNY
;
A
#
# COMPACT_ATOMS: atom_id res chain seq x y z
N MET A 1 -58.94 -24.69 25.13
CA MET A 1 -59.35 -23.43 24.47
C MET A 1 -58.22 -22.48 24.71
N ASP A 2 -57.28 -22.51 23.79
CA ASP A 2 -55.86 -22.43 24.06
C ASP A 2 -55.36 -20.99 24.03
N TYR A 3 -54.68 -20.58 25.10
CA TYR A 3 -53.91 -19.35 25.20
C TYR A 3 -52.46 -19.74 25.49
N PHE A 4 -51.73 -20.13 24.44
CA PHE A 4 -50.26 -20.31 24.46
C PHE A 4 -49.75 -20.30 23.02
N ALA A 5 -49.24 -19.16 22.56
CA ALA A 5 -48.15 -19.04 21.56
C ALA A 5 -48.09 -17.63 20.97
N ALA A 6 -47.38 -16.70 21.62
CA ALA A 6 -46.86 -15.49 20.95
C ALA A 6 -45.63 -14.88 21.65
N GLU A 7 -44.86 -15.66 22.41
CA GLU A 7 -43.56 -15.24 22.97
C GLU A 7 -42.50 -16.28 22.62
N MET A 8 -41.93 -16.19 21.43
CA MET A 8 -40.64 -16.83 21.08
C MET A 8 -40.20 -16.46 19.66
N TYR A 9 -39.74 -15.23 19.44
CA TYR A 9 -38.82 -14.91 18.33
C TYR A 9 -37.94 -13.73 18.73
N ASP A 10 -37.15 -13.93 19.78
CA ASP A 10 -35.99 -13.07 20.09
C ASP A 10 -34.86 -13.93 20.67
N ARG A 11 -34.33 -14.82 19.83
CA ARG A 11 -33.06 -15.49 20.08
C ARG A 11 -32.16 -15.29 18.87
N ASP A 12 -31.22 -14.38 19.05
CA ASP A 12 -29.83 -14.47 18.63
C ASP A 12 -29.51 -15.55 17.61
N VAL A 13 -29.50 -15.17 16.34
CA VAL A 13 -28.50 -15.69 15.40
C VAL A 13 -27.85 -14.47 14.75
N GLY A 14 -26.84 -13.94 15.42
CA GLY A 14 -25.90 -13.00 14.84
C GLY A 14 -25.22 -13.63 13.63
N SER A 15 -25.81 -13.48 12.45
CA SER A 15 -25.12 -13.72 11.19
C SER A 15 -24.26 -12.50 10.85
N GLY A 16 -23.27 -12.26 11.68
CA GLY A 16 -22.15 -11.36 11.41
C GLY A 16 -21.24 -11.93 10.32
N TRP A 17 -21.81 -12.24 9.15
CA TRP A 17 -21.03 -12.50 7.96
C TRP A 17 -20.47 -11.16 7.48
N SER A 18 -19.28 -10.82 8.00
CA SER A 18 -18.50 -9.70 7.49
C SER A 18 -18.30 -9.86 5.98
N TYR A 19 -18.45 -8.77 5.23
CA TYR A 19 -18.16 -8.69 3.80
C TYR A 19 -16.80 -9.31 3.42
N ALA A 20 -15.82 -9.25 4.33
CA ALA A 20 -14.52 -9.90 4.18
C ALA A 20 -14.61 -11.44 4.14
N ASN A 21 -15.48 -12.05 4.96
CA ASN A 21 -15.72 -13.50 4.96
C ASN A 21 -16.48 -13.94 3.70
N GLN A 22 -17.46 -13.16 3.23
CA GLN A 22 -18.14 -13.43 1.95
C GLN A 22 -17.15 -13.42 0.77
N ARG A 23 -16.23 -12.44 0.74
CA ARG A 23 -15.19 -12.36 -0.30
C ARG A 23 -14.23 -13.55 -0.26
N ARG A 24 -13.88 -14.04 0.93
CA ARG A 24 -13.06 -15.25 1.11
C ARG A 24 -13.78 -16.50 0.60
N VAL A 25 -15.07 -16.66 0.93
CA VAL A 25 -15.88 -17.79 0.45
C VAL A 25 -16.02 -17.76 -1.08
N ASN A 26 -16.29 -16.58 -1.67
CA ASN A 26 -16.37 -16.43 -3.13
C ASN A 26 -15.02 -16.73 -3.82
N LYS A 27 -13.89 -16.34 -3.22
CA LYS A 27 -12.56 -16.63 -3.75
C LYS A 27 -12.24 -18.12 -3.68
N ALA A 28 -12.57 -18.78 -2.57
CA ALA A 28 -12.40 -20.23 -2.42
C ALA A 28 -13.27 -21.00 -3.43
N ALA A 29 -14.51 -20.57 -3.65
CA ALA A 29 -15.40 -21.15 -4.65
C ALA A 29 -14.86 -20.98 -6.08
N ALA A 30 -14.32 -19.81 -6.43
CA ALA A 30 -13.70 -19.57 -7.74
C ALA A 30 -12.46 -20.44 -7.99
N VAL A 31 -11.61 -20.62 -6.97
CA VAL A 31 -10.45 -21.51 -7.04
C VAL A 31 -10.88 -22.98 -7.21
N ASN A 32 -11.87 -23.44 -6.44
CA ASN A 32 -12.40 -24.80 -6.60
C ASN A 32 -13.03 -25.02 -7.98
N ALA A 33 -13.73 -24.02 -8.53
CA ALA A 33 -14.26 -24.09 -9.89
C ALA A 33 -13.15 -24.19 -10.94
N LEU A 34 -12.05 -23.44 -10.79
CA LEU A 34 -10.88 -23.56 -11.67
C LEU A 34 -10.22 -24.94 -11.59
N ILE A 35 -10.11 -25.52 -10.39
CA ILE A 35 -9.58 -26.87 -10.19
C ILE A 35 -10.49 -27.90 -10.86
N GLN A 36 -11.82 -27.77 -10.68
CA GLN A 36 -12.79 -28.65 -11.31
C GLN A 36 -12.75 -28.54 -12.84
N CYS A 37 -12.52 -27.36 -13.42
CA CYS A 37 -12.42 -27.17 -14.87
C CYS A 37 -11.06 -27.55 -15.48
N SER A 38 -10.10 -28.05 -14.70
CA SER A 38 -8.74 -28.37 -15.16
C SER A 38 -8.67 -29.49 -16.21
N HIS A 39 -9.71 -30.33 -16.31
CA HIS A 39 -9.80 -31.40 -17.31
C HIS A 39 -10.31 -30.92 -18.68
N LEU A 40 -10.87 -29.72 -18.77
CA LEU A 40 -11.35 -29.15 -20.03
C LEU A 40 -10.16 -28.68 -20.88
N LYS A 41 -10.17 -28.98 -22.18
CA LYS A 41 -9.11 -28.60 -23.13
C LYS A 41 -9.61 -27.54 -24.12
N GLY A 42 -8.73 -26.61 -24.49
CA GLY A 42 -8.94 -25.72 -25.64
C GLY A 42 -9.96 -24.60 -25.39
N ALA A 43 -10.96 -24.48 -26.28
CA ALA A 43 -11.90 -23.36 -26.30
C ALA A 43 -12.85 -23.34 -25.08
N GLU A 44 -13.19 -24.51 -24.52
CA GLU A 44 -14.06 -24.61 -23.35
C GLU A 44 -13.35 -24.13 -22.07
N GLN A 45 -12.05 -24.43 -21.93
CA GLN A 45 -11.24 -23.93 -20.83
C GLN A 45 -11.15 -22.40 -20.87
N LYS A 46 -11.04 -21.80 -22.07
CA LYS A 46 -11.04 -20.35 -22.24
C LYS A 46 -12.40 -19.73 -21.92
N LYS A 47 -13.52 -20.35 -22.31
CA LYS A 47 -14.87 -19.88 -21.93
C LYS A 47 -15.10 -19.97 -20.41
N ALA A 48 -14.73 -21.08 -19.79
CA ALA A 48 -14.85 -21.26 -18.34
C ALA A 48 -13.94 -20.28 -17.58
N ALA A 49 -12.69 -20.11 -18.00
CA ALA A 49 -11.78 -19.13 -17.42
C ALA A 49 -12.27 -17.70 -17.63
N THR A 50 -12.85 -17.36 -18.78
CA THR A 50 -13.43 -16.03 -19.04
C THR A 50 -14.62 -15.76 -18.12
N LEU A 51 -15.52 -16.73 -17.93
CA LEU A 51 -16.64 -16.58 -16.98
C LEU A 51 -16.16 -16.44 -15.51
N LEU A 52 -15.01 -17.04 -15.17
CA LEU A 52 -14.42 -16.95 -13.82
C LEU A 52 -13.52 -15.72 -13.61
N LEU A 53 -12.90 -15.20 -14.67
CA LEU A 53 -11.98 -14.05 -14.65
C LEU A 53 -12.70 -12.72 -14.88
N PHE A 54 -13.89 -12.72 -15.48
CA PHE A 54 -14.74 -11.54 -15.64
C PHE A 54 -16.02 -11.64 -14.79
N PRO A 55 -15.94 -11.63 -13.45
CA PRO A 55 -17.12 -11.59 -12.57
C PRO A 55 -17.94 -10.29 -12.68
N ASN A 56 -17.51 -9.33 -13.52
CA ASN A 56 -18.20 -8.05 -13.71
C ASN A 56 -19.54 -8.15 -14.46
N SER A 57 -19.96 -9.34 -14.91
CA SER A 57 -21.33 -9.58 -15.40
C SER A 57 -22.30 -10.09 -14.32
N VAL A 58 -21.80 -10.38 -13.11
CA VAL A 58 -22.67 -10.62 -11.97
C VAL A 58 -23.26 -9.26 -11.58
N PRO A 59 -24.59 -9.07 -11.64
CA PRO A 59 -25.20 -7.83 -11.18
C PRO A 59 -24.67 -7.56 -9.77
N PRO A 60 -24.19 -6.34 -9.48
CA PRO A 60 -23.63 -6.02 -8.17
C PRO A 60 -24.62 -6.51 -7.12
N LEU A 61 -24.16 -7.38 -6.24
CA LEU A 61 -25.00 -7.93 -5.18
C LEU A 61 -25.73 -6.77 -4.50
N PRO A 62 -27.01 -6.96 -4.12
CA PRO A 62 -27.78 -5.92 -3.46
C PRO A 62 -26.94 -5.33 -2.33
N ARG A 63 -26.60 -4.03 -2.43
CA ARG A 63 -25.82 -3.40 -1.38
C ARG A 63 -26.65 -3.45 -0.11
N HIS A 64 -26.13 -4.14 0.90
CA HIS A 64 -26.75 -4.19 2.20
C HIS A 64 -26.54 -2.84 2.86
N PHE A 65 -27.63 -2.13 3.08
CA PHE A 65 -27.65 -0.90 3.86
C PHE A 65 -27.80 -1.23 5.34
N ALA A 66 -27.18 -0.43 6.20
CA ALA A 66 -27.29 -0.52 7.65
C ALA A 66 -27.89 0.77 8.23
N PRO A 67 -28.49 0.72 9.43
CA PRO A 67 -28.81 1.92 10.20
C PRO A 67 -27.58 2.82 10.36
N ASN A 68 -27.81 4.13 10.31
CA ASN A 68 -26.83 5.22 10.32
C ASN A 68 -25.97 5.36 9.06
N ASP A 69 -26.15 4.53 8.03
CA ASP A 69 -25.50 4.77 6.75
C ASP A 69 -25.98 6.08 6.11
N VAL A 70 -25.04 6.83 5.54
CA VAL A 70 -25.35 7.98 4.70
C VAL A 70 -25.51 7.50 3.26
N VAL A 71 -26.62 7.89 2.65
CA VAL A 71 -27.01 7.48 1.29
C VAL A 71 -27.45 8.67 0.46
N ILE A 72 -27.41 8.50 -0.85
CA ILE A 72 -28.00 9.42 -1.82
C ILE A 72 -29.28 8.80 -2.32
N THR A 73 -30.35 9.58 -2.32
CA THR A 73 -31.64 9.13 -2.84
C THR A 73 -31.70 9.30 -4.36
N CYS A 74 -32.30 8.35 -5.07
CA CYS A 74 -32.42 8.39 -6.52
C CYS A 74 -33.71 7.71 -7.01
N GLY A 75 -34.26 8.15 -8.14
CA GLY A 75 -35.43 7.53 -8.78
C GLY A 75 -36.75 7.65 -7.99
N LEU A 76 -36.89 8.64 -7.11
CA LEU A 76 -38.17 8.95 -6.46
C LEU A 76 -39.09 9.65 -7.48
N ASN A 77 -40.20 9.00 -7.84
CA ASN A 77 -41.17 9.54 -8.81
C ASN A 77 -42.11 10.59 -8.20
N SER A 78 -42.44 10.46 -6.90
CA SER A 78 -43.39 11.35 -6.22
C SER A 78 -42.76 12.63 -5.66
N ARG A 79 -41.43 12.64 -5.53
CA ARG A 79 -40.62 13.73 -4.95
C ARG A 79 -39.27 13.75 -5.64
N ASP A 80 -39.28 14.28 -6.84
CA ASP A 80 -38.10 14.40 -7.70
C ASP A 80 -37.06 15.41 -7.16
N ASP A 81 -37.55 16.43 -6.44
CA ASP A 81 -36.79 17.43 -5.68
C ASP A 81 -35.81 16.83 -4.66
N LEU A 82 -36.13 15.65 -4.14
CA LEU A 82 -35.28 14.92 -3.19
C LEU A 82 -34.20 14.07 -3.87
N ASN A 83 -34.31 13.77 -5.17
CA ASN A 83 -33.30 12.97 -5.86
C ASN A 83 -31.94 13.70 -5.84
N GLY A 84 -30.87 12.95 -5.55
CA GLY A 84 -29.52 13.47 -5.37
C GLY A 84 -29.24 14.05 -3.99
N LYS A 85 -30.23 14.13 -3.09
CA LYS A 85 -30.03 14.63 -1.72
C LYS A 85 -29.50 13.54 -0.79
N LYS A 86 -28.68 13.97 0.18
CA LYS A 86 -28.12 13.14 1.24
C LYS A 86 -29.17 12.85 2.32
N ALA A 87 -29.32 11.58 2.63
CA ALA A 87 -30.14 11.12 3.74
C ALA A 87 -29.34 10.16 4.64
N MET A 88 -29.69 10.13 5.91
CA MET A 88 -29.18 9.16 6.89
C MET A 88 -30.25 8.11 7.15
N LEU A 89 -29.90 6.84 7.02
CA LEU A 89 -30.83 5.75 7.32
C LEU A 89 -30.99 5.63 8.84
N LEU A 90 -32.23 5.58 9.32
CA LEU A 90 -32.53 5.44 10.74
C LEU A 90 -32.80 3.98 11.09
N ARG A 91 -33.78 3.36 10.41
CA ARG A 91 -34.16 1.96 10.63
C ARG A 91 -34.83 1.36 9.40
N PHE A 92 -34.75 0.05 9.27
CA PHE A 92 -35.50 -0.70 8.26
C PHE A 92 -36.83 -1.15 8.83
N ASN A 93 -37.93 -0.90 8.11
CA ASN A 93 -39.26 -1.38 8.46
C ASN A 93 -39.56 -2.65 7.64
N PRO A 94 -39.56 -3.84 8.26
CA PRO A 94 -39.73 -5.11 7.54
C PRO A 94 -41.13 -5.25 6.92
N THR A 95 -42.16 -4.70 7.57
CA THR A 95 -43.55 -4.77 7.10
C THR A 95 -43.74 -4.08 5.76
N SER A 96 -43.13 -2.90 5.57
CA SER A 96 -43.21 -2.15 4.31
C SER A 96 -42.06 -2.44 3.35
N SER A 97 -41.03 -3.16 3.81
CA SER A 97 -39.76 -3.34 3.10
C SER A 97 -39.14 -2.00 2.65
N ARG A 98 -39.25 -0.97 3.51
CA ARG A 98 -38.74 0.38 3.26
C ARG A 98 -37.85 0.83 4.41
N TRP A 99 -36.87 1.67 4.08
CA TRP A 99 -36.00 2.34 5.02
C TRP A 99 -36.62 3.66 5.46
N GLU A 100 -36.64 3.93 6.75
CA GLU A 100 -36.87 5.28 7.26
C GLU A 100 -35.56 6.05 7.16
N ALA A 101 -35.55 7.14 6.40
CA ALA A 101 -34.38 7.96 6.15
C ALA A 101 -34.66 9.41 6.52
N ARG A 102 -33.71 10.06 7.20
CA ARG A 102 -33.75 11.48 7.56
C ARG A 102 -32.91 12.29 6.59
N PHE A 103 -33.51 13.27 5.92
CA PHE A 103 -32.79 14.13 4.97
C PHE A 103 -31.99 15.21 5.70
N HIS A 104 -30.77 15.49 5.23
CA HIS A 104 -29.91 16.51 5.84
C HIS A 104 -30.40 17.94 5.60
N SER A 105 -31.12 18.18 4.50
CA SER A 105 -31.59 19.53 4.12
C SER A 105 -32.84 19.95 4.86
N SER A 106 -33.84 19.08 4.94
CA SER A 106 -35.16 19.39 5.51
C SER A 106 -35.37 18.82 6.91
N TRP A 107 -34.49 17.92 7.37
CA TRP A 107 -34.66 17.13 8.60
C TRP A 107 -35.92 16.24 8.64
N GLU A 108 -36.68 16.18 7.55
CA GLU A 108 -37.86 15.35 7.38
C GLU A 108 -37.48 13.87 7.32
N ILE A 109 -38.32 13.01 7.90
CA ILE A 109 -38.17 11.55 7.88
C ILE A 109 -39.13 10.97 6.85
N MET A 110 -38.63 10.13 5.95
CA MET A 110 -39.44 9.49 4.91
C MET A 110 -39.13 8.00 4.76
N SER A 111 -40.12 7.24 4.29
CA SER A 111 -39.98 5.81 3.99
C SER A 111 -39.62 5.55 2.51
N ILE A 112 -38.39 5.11 2.27
CA ILE A 112 -37.77 4.97 0.94
C ILE A 112 -37.48 3.49 0.63
N LYS A 113 -37.71 3.05 -0.62
CA LYS A 113 -37.35 1.69 -1.05
C LYS A 113 -35.83 1.56 -1.22
N SER A 114 -35.28 0.38 -0.97
CA SER A 114 -33.84 0.10 -1.17
C SER A 114 -33.36 0.36 -2.60
N THR A 115 -34.22 0.17 -3.61
CA THR A 115 -33.92 0.46 -5.03
C THR A 115 -33.73 1.95 -5.32
N ASN A 116 -34.20 2.82 -4.42
CA ASN A 116 -34.10 4.27 -4.53
C ASN A 116 -32.95 4.85 -3.69
N LEU A 117 -32.06 3.98 -3.22
CA LEU A 117 -30.89 4.36 -2.42
C LEU A 117 -29.62 4.00 -3.17
N SER A 118 -28.70 4.94 -3.25
CA SER A 118 -27.32 4.71 -3.66
C SER A 118 -26.42 4.96 -2.47
N ALA A 119 -25.42 4.09 -2.27
CA ALA A 119 -24.41 4.33 -1.24
C ALA A 119 -23.75 5.69 -1.48
N TYR A 120 -23.67 6.52 -0.44
CA TYR A 120 -22.86 7.73 -0.52
C TYR A 120 -21.40 7.29 -0.55
N ALA A 121 -20.80 7.25 -1.74
CA ALA A 121 -19.36 7.27 -1.83
C ALA A 121 -18.96 8.68 -1.37
N PRO A 122 -18.28 8.84 -0.23
CA PRO A 122 -17.66 10.12 0.06
C PRO A 122 -16.72 10.35 -1.12
N SER A 123 -17.07 11.28 -2.01
CA SER A 123 -16.09 11.79 -2.95
C SER A 123 -15.04 12.44 -2.06
N TYR A 124 -13.98 11.70 -1.74
CA TYR A 124 -12.74 12.26 -1.21
C TYR A 124 -12.45 13.43 -2.12
N ALA A 125 -12.59 14.63 -1.56
CA ALA A 125 -12.92 15.83 -2.29
C ALA A 125 -12.14 15.95 -3.60
N SER A 126 -12.86 15.79 -4.72
CA SER A 126 -12.50 16.45 -5.96
C SER A 126 -12.85 17.93 -5.77
N SER A 127 -12.15 18.58 -4.83
CA SER A 127 -12.21 20.01 -4.62
C SER A 127 -11.61 20.63 -5.87
N GLY A 128 -12.43 21.31 -6.66
CA GLY A 128 -12.06 21.93 -7.93
C GLY A 128 -11.08 23.09 -7.76
N ASN A 129 -9.83 22.77 -7.44
CA ASN A 129 -8.70 23.53 -7.92
C ASN A 129 -8.20 22.78 -9.17
N ASP A 130 -8.07 23.48 -10.30
CA ASP A 130 -7.41 23.03 -11.54
C ASP A 130 -5.89 22.82 -11.32
N GLU A 131 -5.50 22.16 -10.24
CA GLU A 131 -4.16 21.59 -10.09
C GLU A 131 -4.27 20.12 -10.41
N LYS A 132 -3.71 19.77 -11.58
CA LYS A 132 -3.32 18.43 -12.01
C LYS A 132 -3.14 17.53 -10.78
N PRO A 133 -3.95 16.49 -10.57
CA PRO A 133 -3.95 15.72 -9.35
C PRO A 133 -2.53 15.22 -9.11
N GLU A 134 -1.88 15.72 -8.06
CA GLU A 134 -0.65 15.14 -7.58
C GLU A 134 -1.00 13.70 -7.23
N LEU A 135 -0.50 12.78 -8.06
CA LEU A 135 -0.62 11.36 -7.79
C LEU A 135 -0.18 11.12 -6.34
N PRO A 136 -0.81 10.21 -5.58
CA PRO A 136 -0.31 9.79 -4.28
C PRO A 136 1.22 9.63 -4.27
N LEU A 137 1.91 10.06 -3.21
CA LEU A 137 3.38 9.99 -3.07
C LEU A 137 3.99 8.64 -3.49
N TRP A 138 3.25 7.54 -3.30
CA TRP A 138 3.66 6.22 -3.75
C TRP A 138 3.58 6.04 -5.27
N GLN A 139 2.54 6.54 -5.95
CA GLN A 139 2.44 6.55 -7.41
C GLN A 139 3.49 7.48 -8.02
N GLN A 140 3.80 8.62 -7.39
CA GLN A 140 4.91 9.48 -7.80
C GLN A 140 6.25 8.74 -7.70
N SER A 141 6.48 8.00 -6.61
CA SER A 141 7.68 7.17 -6.44
C SER A 141 7.78 6.04 -7.47
N VAL A 142 6.66 5.38 -7.80
CA VAL A 142 6.62 4.30 -8.80
C VAL A 142 6.86 4.85 -10.21
N ALA A 143 6.29 6.02 -10.55
CA ALA A 143 6.53 6.70 -11.81
C ALA A 143 7.98 7.24 -11.93
N LYS A 144 8.57 7.66 -10.81
CA LYS A 144 9.94 8.17 -10.75
C LYS A 144 11.00 7.06 -10.85
N TYR A 145 10.68 5.84 -10.41
CA TYR A 145 11.63 4.72 -10.40
C TYR A 145 11.00 3.38 -10.84
N PRO A 146 10.54 3.24 -12.10
CA PRO A 146 9.87 2.01 -12.56
C PRO A 146 10.74 0.76 -12.45
N HIS A 147 12.07 0.91 -12.55
CA HIS A 147 13.02 -0.20 -12.41
C HIS A 147 13.23 -0.64 -10.96
N ALA A 148 13.13 0.28 -9.98
CA ALA A 148 13.28 -0.04 -8.57
C ALA A 148 12.08 -0.84 -8.05
N THR A 149 10.87 -0.52 -8.52
CA THR A 149 9.64 -1.26 -8.19
C THR A 149 9.71 -2.69 -8.72
N LYS A 150 10.18 -2.90 -9.95
CA LYS A 150 10.41 -4.25 -10.50
C LYS A 150 11.42 -5.04 -9.66
N ALA A 151 12.54 -4.43 -9.27
CA ALA A 151 13.54 -5.09 -8.44
C ALA A 151 13.01 -5.48 -7.05
N LEU A 152 12.18 -4.64 -6.42
CA LEU A 152 11.55 -4.95 -5.14
C LEU A 152 10.49 -6.05 -5.25
N VAL A 153 9.69 -6.07 -6.31
CA VAL A 153 8.72 -7.15 -6.58
C VAL A 153 9.45 -8.47 -6.82
N VAL A 154 10.51 -8.49 -7.64
CA VAL A 154 11.34 -9.69 -7.85
C VAL A 154 11.99 -10.17 -6.55
N LYS A 155 12.51 -9.25 -5.73
CA LYS A 155 13.10 -9.57 -4.41
C LYS A 155 12.07 -10.06 -3.40
N ALA A 156 10.84 -9.57 -3.46
CA ALA A 156 9.73 -10.08 -2.64
C ALA A 156 9.35 -11.48 -3.09
N LEU A 157 9.20 -11.71 -4.40
CA LEU A 157 8.87 -13.02 -4.98
C LEU A 157 9.96 -14.07 -4.73
N SER A 158 11.24 -13.69 -4.75
CA SER A 158 12.34 -14.62 -4.43
C SER A 158 12.33 -15.09 -2.97
N ARG A 159 11.74 -14.32 -2.04
CA ARG A 159 11.57 -14.75 -0.64
C ARG A 159 10.48 -15.81 -0.48
N TYR A 160 9.58 -15.95 -1.46
CA TYR A 160 8.53 -16.97 -1.47
C TYR A 160 8.96 -18.28 -2.18
N SER A 161 10.27 -18.49 -2.40
CA SER A 161 10.83 -19.72 -2.98
C SER A 161 10.25 -20.11 -4.35
N LEU A 162 9.84 -19.12 -5.15
CA LEU A 162 9.46 -19.34 -6.54
C LEU A 162 10.74 -19.37 -7.40
N ASN A 163 10.88 -20.41 -8.21
CA ASN A 163 12.08 -20.65 -8.99
C ASN A 163 12.16 -19.63 -10.14
N PRO A 164 13.24 -18.82 -10.26
CA PRO A 164 13.29 -17.71 -11.21
C PRO A 164 13.33 -18.13 -12.68
N LYS A 165 13.47 -19.43 -12.98
CA LYS A 165 13.46 -19.97 -14.34
C LYS A 165 12.06 -20.32 -14.86
N ASP A 166 11.04 -20.27 -14.01
CA ASP A 166 9.69 -20.57 -14.44
C ASP A 166 9.16 -19.41 -15.27
N LYS A 167 8.74 -19.68 -16.52
CA LYS A 167 8.04 -18.72 -17.40
C LYS A 167 6.80 -18.10 -16.74
N GLN A 168 6.33 -18.70 -15.63
CA GLN A 168 5.28 -18.18 -14.78
C GLN A 168 5.69 -16.93 -13.99
N LEU A 169 6.99 -16.69 -13.73
CA LEU A 169 7.46 -15.50 -13.02
C LEU A 169 7.39 -14.24 -13.91
N GLU A 170 7.70 -14.38 -15.20
CA GLU A 170 7.47 -13.35 -16.22
C GLU A 170 5.98 -13.07 -16.39
N ALA A 171 5.14 -14.11 -16.48
CA ALA A 171 3.68 -13.94 -16.54
C ALA A 171 3.09 -13.33 -15.25
N ALA A 172 3.62 -13.70 -14.07
CA ALA A 172 3.25 -13.10 -12.80
C ALA A 172 3.71 -11.65 -12.71
N SER A 173 4.91 -11.30 -13.20
CA SER A 173 5.36 -9.91 -13.26
C SER A 173 4.50 -9.05 -14.20
N THR A 174 3.94 -9.65 -15.26
CA THR A 174 3.02 -8.97 -16.19
C THR A 174 1.62 -8.82 -15.56
N LEU A 175 1.12 -9.83 -14.85
CA LEU A 175 -0.16 -9.75 -14.11
C LEU A 175 -0.09 -8.83 -12.87
N LEU A 176 1.07 -8.74 -12.21
CA LEU A 176 1.33 -7.82 -11.09
C LEU A 176 1.50 -6.36 -11.55
N SER A 177 1.63 -6.12 -12.86
CA SER A 177 1.60 -4.77 -13.46
C SER A 177 0.18 -4.21 -13.57
N GLU A 178 -0.86 -5.03 -13.48
CA GLU A 178 -2.24 -4.62 -13.74
C GLU A 178 -2.98 -4.12 -12.50
N ASP A 179 -2.52 -4.48 -11.27
CA ASP A 179 -3.13 -3.98 -10.03
C ASP A 179 -2.12 -3.88 -8.85
N PRO A 180 -1.27 -2.84 -8.82
CA PRO A 180 -0.32 -2.63 -7.73
C PRO A 180 -1.00 -2.36 -6.38
N GLU A 181 -2.25 -1.87 -6.36
CA GLU A 181 -2.98 -1.58 -5.13
C GLU A 181 -3.23 -2.84 -4.30
N PHE A 182 -3.49 -3.98 -4.96
CA PHE A 182 -3.70 -5.25 -4.30
C PHE A 182 -2.47 -5.72 -3.52
N ILE A 183 -1.26 -5.59 -4.10
CA ILE A 183 0.00 -6.01 -3.46
C ILE A 183 0.28 -5.12 -2.25
N PHE A 184 0.10 -3.80 -2.38
CA PHE A 184 0.31 -2.86 -1.29
C PHE A 184 -0.70 -3.05 -0.16
N ALA A 185 -1.97 -3.33 -0.47
CA ALA A 185 -2.98 -3.67 0.53
C ALA A 185 -2.59 -4.95 1.30
N GLN A 186 -2.10 -5.97 0.60
CA GLN A 186 -1.68 -7.23 1.22
C GLN A 186 -0.42 -7.07 2.09
N LEU A 187 0.56 -6.27 1.65
CA LEU A 187 1.75 -5.94 2.44
C LEU A 187 1.42 -5.07 3.66
N SER A 188 0.52 -4.09 3.50
CA SER A 188 0.03 -3.25 4.59
C SER A 188 -0.65 -4.10 5.67
N GLU A 189 -1.51 -5.03 5.26
CA GLU A 189 -2.20 -5.93 6.18
C GLU A 189 -1.22 -6.89 6.88
N SER A 190 -0.23 -7.43 6.16
CA SER A 190 0.81 -8.26 6.76
C SER A 190 1.65 -7.50 7.79
N ASN A 191 1.97 -6.22 7.54
CA ASN A 191 2.67 -5.37 8.49
C ASN A 191 1.83 -5.05 9.73
N LYS A 192 0.51 -4.84 9.57
CA LYS A 192 -0.40 -4.65 10.71
C LYS A 192 -0.44 -5.89 11.60
N GLN A 193 -0.52 -7.09 11.00
CA GLN A 193 -0.49 -8.34 11.73
C GLN A 193 0.83 -8.54 12.48
N HIS A 194 1.96 -8.20 11.85
CA HIS A 194 3.25 -8.25 12.52
C HIS A 194 3.33 -7.29 13.70
N ALA A 195 2.85 -6.05 13.55
CA ALA A 195 2.80 -5.07 14.63
C ALA A 195 1.89 -5.53 15.79
N GLN A 196 0.74 -6.14 15.49
CA GLN A 196 -0.14 -6.73 16.50
C GLN A 196 0.53 -7.88 17.25
N ARG A 197 1.27 -8.74 16.53
CA ARG A 197 2.03 -9.83 17.14
C ARG A 197 3.12 -9.32 18.07
N VAL A 198 3.94 -8.37 17.62
CA VAL A 198 4.99 -7.75 18.46
C VAL A 198 4.39 -7.11 19.71
N LYS A 199 3.24 -6.42 19.56
CA LYS A 199 2.52 -5.86 20.71
C LYS A 199 2.05 -6.95 21.68
N SER A 200 1.46 -8.03 21.18
CA SER A 200 1.03 -9.15 22.04
C SER A 200 2.19 -9.84 22.76
N GLU A 201 3.37 -9.94 22.13
CA GLU A 201 4.58 -10.47 22.74
C GLU A 201 5.12 -9.52 23.83
N HIS A 202 5.07 -8.21 23.60
CA HIS A 202 5.43 -7.19 24.60
C HIS A 202 4.47 -7.20 25.80
N ASP A 203 3.17 -7.32 25.56
CA ASP A 203 2.15 -7.38 26.61
C ASP A 203 2.28 -8.67 27.43
N ALA A 204 2.57 -9.81 26.77
CA ALA A 204 2.87 -11.07 27.44
C ALA A 204 4.13 -10.98 28.31
N TYR A 205 5.19 -10.32 27.82
CA TYR A 205 6.41 -10.10 28.60
C TYR A 205 6.17 -9.20 29.81
N SER A 206 5.37 -8.14 29.63
CA SER A 206 5.00 -7.19 30.70
C SER A 206 4.18 -7.88 31.81
N ASN A 207 3.34 -8.86 31.45
CA ASN A 207 2.56 -9.65 32.42
C ASN A 207 3.39 -10.68 33.20
N LEU A 208 4.51 -11.16 32.64
CA LEU A 208 5.42 -12.09 33.34
C LEU A 208 6.31 -11.39 34.37
N TYR A 209 6.45 -10.06 34.28
CA TYR A 209 7.23 -9.24 35.21
C TYR A 209 6.37 -8.09 35.78
N PRO A 210 5.38 -8.38 36.64
CA PRO A 210 4.64 -7.34 37.33
C PRO A 210 5.61 -6.49 38.15
N SER A 211 5.50 -5.16 38.02
CA SER A 211 6.44 -4.15 38.52
C SER A 211 6.55 -4.04 40.05
N SER A 212 6.28 -5.11 40.80
CA SER A 212 6.28 -5.15 42.27
C SER A 212 7.61 -5.57 42.89
N LEU A 213 8.69 -5.73 42.11
CA LEU A 213 10.03 -5.84 42.69
C LEU A 213 10.57 -4.44 43.00
N PRO A 214 10.94 -4.15 44.26
CA PRO A 214 11.59 -2.89 44.61
C PRO A 214 12.89 -2.76 43.79
N PRO A 215 13.18 -1.60 43.19
CA PRO A 215 14.35 -1.43 42.34
C PRO A 215 15.61 -1.70 43.17
N PRO A 216 16.46 -2.66 42.79
CA PRO A 216 17.75 -2.83 43.43
C PRO A 216 18.64 -1.65 43.02
N PHE A 217 19.05 -0.87 44.02
CA PHE A 217 20.14 0.11 43.99
C PHE A 217 20.02 1.31 43.02
N SER A 218 19.95 2.48 43.65
CA SER A 218 19.88 3.84 43.11
C SER A 218 21.16 4.34 42.40
N SER A 219 21.84 3.50 41.62
CA SER A 219 23.06 3.89 40.87
C SER A 219 22.79 4.24 39.38
N CYS A 220 21.60 3.96 38.84
CA CYS A 220 21.34 3.99 37.40
C CYS A 220 21.12 5.37 36.74
N ARG A 221 21.41 6.51 37.41
CA ARG A 221 21.32 7.81 36.72
C ARG A 221 22.33 7.96 35.57
N ASN A 222 23.39 7.15 35.56
CA ASN A 222 24.39 7.13 34.49
C ASN A 222 24.09 6.14 33.36
N ASP A 223 23.15 5.20 33.53
CA ASP A 223 22.90 4.16 32.52
C ASP A 223 22.09 4.68 31.33
N LYS A 224 21.18 5.64 31.55
CA LYS A 224 20.42 6.25 30.45
C LYS A 224 21.35 6.94 29.45
N LYS A 225 22.30 7.73 29.95
CA LYS A 225 23.29 8.41 29.10
C LYS A 225 24.20 7.42 28.39
N ARG A 226 24.60 6.34 29.07
CA ARG A 226 25.41 5.27 28.48
C ARG A 226 24.69 4.54 27.34
N ILE A 227 23.39 4.27 27.50
CA ILE A 227 22.55 3.64 26.46
C ILE A 227 22.37 4.60 25.27
N GLU A 228 22.14 5.88 25.52
CA GLU A 228 22.06 6.91 24.47
C GLU A 228 23.38 7.02 23.70
N ASP A 229 24.52 7.07 24.40
CA ASP A 229 25.86 7.11 23.80
C ASP A 229 26.16 5.84 22.97
N ASP A 230 25.75 4.65 23.45
CA ASP A 230 25.94 3.39 22.72
C ASP A 230 25.06 3.31 21.46
N MET A 231 23.83 3.83 21.52
CA MET A 231 22.97 3.96 20.35
C MET A 231 23.57 4.92 19.31
N GLU A 232 24.10 6.05 19.74
CA GLU A 232 24.73 7.04 18.86
C GLU A 232 26.01 6.48 18.21
N ARG A 233 26.83 5.73 18.95
CA ARG A 233 27.98 4.99 18.40
C ARG A 233 27.56 3.97 17.36
N THR A 234 26.47 3.25 17.62
CA THR A 234 25.96 2.22 16.69
C THR A 234 25.43 2.86 15.41
N ALA A 235 24.66 3.95 15.51
CA ALA A 235 24.17 4.70 14.34
C ALA A 235 25.33 5.29 13.52
N SER A 236 26.34 5.83 14.19
CA SER A 236 27.56 6.35 13.54
C SER A 236 28.32 5.24 12.80
N ARG A 237 28.41 4.04 13.38
CA ARG A 237 29.05 2.89 12.75
C ARG A 237 28.29 2.44 11.49
N MET A 238 26.97 2.29 11.56
CA MET A 238 26.16 1.91 10.39
C MET A 238 26.27 2.93 9.26
N THR A 239 26.30 4.22 9.59
CA THR A 239 26.45 5.29 8.60
C THR A 239 27.81 5.22 7.89
N ARG A 240 28.90 4.93 8.63
CA ARG A 240 30.23 4.72 8.05
C ARG A 240 30.29 3.46 7.19
N GLU A 241 29.68 2.36 7.62
CA GLU A 241 29.63 1.12 6.85
C GLU A 241 28.84 1.30 5.55
N LEU A 242 27.70 2.00 5.58
CA LEU A 242 26.94 2.34 4.37
C LEU A 242 27.71 3.26 3.43
N ALA A 243 28.42 4.26 3.96
CA ALA A 243 29.28 5.13 3.16
C ALA A 243 30.44 4.35 2.51
N ALA A 244 31.05 3.43 3.25
CA ALA A 244 32.11 2.55 2.76
C ALA A 244 31.59 1.59 1.67
N GLU A 245 30.40 1.00 1.85
CA GLU A 245 29.78 0.15 0.84
C GLU A 245 29.44 0.93 -0.43
N ALA A 246 28.89 2.15 -0.28
CA ALA A 246 28.61 3.03 -1.41
C ALA A 246 29.88 3.42 -2.17
N ALA A 247 30.99 3.67 -1.46
CA ALA A 247 32.30 3.92 -2.07
C ALA A 247 32.83 2.68 -2.81
N ALA A 248 32.74 1.49 -2.21
CA ALA A 248 33.17 0.23 -2.83
C ALA A 248 32.40 -0.06 -4.14
N ARG A 249 31.10 0.24 -4.17
CA ARG A 249 30.27 0.08 -5.38
C ARG A 249 30.68 1.00 -6.53
N ARG A 250 31.25 2.18 -6.26
CA ARG A 250 31.76 3.07 -7.32
C ARG A 250 32.96 2.46 -8.06
N PHE A 251 33.77 1.66 -7.38
CA PHE A 251 34.94 1.00 -8.01
C PHE A 251 34.59 -0.28 -8.76
N GLN A 252 33.41 -0.86 -8.52
CA GLN A 252 32.95 -2.07 -9.22
C GLN A 252 32.09 -1.79 -10.45
N GLN A 253 31.79 -0.51 -10.75
CA GLN A 253 31.13 -0.22 -12.02
C GLN A 253 32.11 -0.48 -13.17
N PRO A 254 31.79 -1.39 -14.11
CA PRO A 254 32.61 -1.57 -15.29
C PRO A 254 32.72 -0.21 -15.98
N GLY A 255 33.96 0.24 -16.19
CA GLY A 255 34.23 1.49 -16.90
C GLY A 255 33.50 1.49 -18.25
N PRO A 256 33.10 2.66 -18.77
CA PRO A 256 32.35 2.75 -20.01
C PRO A 256 33.06 1.95 -21.10
N ASP A 257 32.36 0.94 -21.61
CA ASP A 257 32.85 0.01 -22.62
C ASP A 257 33.37 0.81 -23.81
N LYS A 258 34.70 0.81 -23.99
CA LYS A 258 35.33 1.31 -25.22
C LYS A 258 35.15 0.25 -26.31
N ARG A 259 33.93 0.11 -26.81
CA ARG A 259 33.58 -0.61 -28.03
C ARG A 259 32.54 0.22 -28.77
N GLU A 260 32.63 0.52 -30.06
CA GLU A 260 33.52 0.09 -31.12
C GLU A 260 33.47 1.22 -32.17
N GLY A 261 34.62 1.55 -32.74
CA GLY A 261 34.68 2.35 -33.97
C GLY A 261 34.05 1.55 -35.11
N GLY A 262 32.81 1.89 -35.46
CA GLY A 262 32.15 1.43 -36.68
C GLY A 262 32.02 2.59 -37.65
N ALA A 263 32.91 2.61 -38.64
CA ALA A 263 32.93 3.59 -39.72
C ALA A 263 31.60 3.67 -40.48
N SER A 264 31.14 4.89 -40.78
CA SER A 264 30.48 5.12 -42.06
C SER A 264 30.73 6.54 -42.55
N ARG A 265 31.24 6.60 -43.78
CA ARG A 265 31.64 7.79 -44.53
C ARG A 265 30.39 8.48 -45.07
N GLY A 266 30.35 9.80 -45.05
CA GLY A 266 29.36 10.59 -45.77
C GLY A 266 29.82 12.03 -45.91
N TRP A 267 30.28 12.38 -47.10
CA TRP A 267 30.91 13.65 -47.43
C TRP A 267 29.92 14.81 -47.36
N GLY A 268 30.35 15.94 -46.77
CA GLY A 268 29.55 17.17 -46.70
C GLY A 268 30.45 18.39 -46.53
N ARG A 269 31.09 18.79 -47.62
CA ARG A 269 31.96 19.96 -47.77
C ARG A 269 31.14 21.25 -47.61
N ALA A 270 31.44 22.07 -46.60
CA ALA A 270 31.18 23.51 -46.67
C ALA A 270 32.13 24.28 -45.75
N SER A 271 32.83 25.20 -46.40
CA SER A 271 33.93 26.06 -45.98
C SER A 271 33.55 27.29 -45.15
N ARG A 272 34.61 27.90 -44.57
CA ARG A 272 34.81 29.30 -44.11
C ARG A 272 34.68 29.46 -42.59
N GLY A 273 35.79 29.55 -41.87
CA GLY A 273 36.52 30.81 -41.59
C GLY A 273 36.40 31.05 -40.07
N ARG A 274 37.24 31.79 -39.33
CA ARG A 274 38.43 32.59 -39.56
C ARG A 274 38.81 33.07 -38.13
N ALA A 275 40.09 32.99 -37.74
CA ALA A 275 40.75 33.72 -36.62
C ALA A 275 40.15 33.54 -35.20
N GLY A 276 40.89 33.57 -34.09
CA GLY A 276 42.28 33.91 -33.79
C GLY A 276 42.40 34.11 -32.26
N GLY A 277 43.63 34.04 -31.74
CA GLY A 277 43.99 34.38 -30.35
C GLY A 277 43.70 33.25 -29.35
N GLY A 278 44.67 32.61 -28.69
CA GLY A 278 45.91 33.15 -28.16
C GLY A 278 45.67 33.65 -26.74
N ARG A 279 45.98 32.83 -25.72
CA ARG A 279 46.55 33.29 -24.44
C ARG A 279 47.01 32.11 -23.60
N SER A 280 48.25 32.29 -23.15
CA SER A 280 49.10 31.41 -22.36
C SER A 280 48.88 31.66 -20.86
N HIS A 281 49.48 30.77 -20.05
CA HIS A 281 49.62 30.79 -18.57
C HIS A 281 48.31 30.45 -17.84
N GLU A 282 48.31 29.56 -16.84
CA GLU A 282 49.07 29.73 -15.60
C GLU A 282 49.24 28.38 -14.87
N MET A 283 50.47 28.10 -14.44
CA MET A 283 50.80 27.07 -13.46
C MET A 283 50.38 27.56 -12.08
N THR A 284 49.63 26.77 -11.33
CA THR A 284 49.51 26.95 -9.88
C THR A 284 49.86 25.65 -9.18
N ARG A 285 51.02 25.67 -8.54
CA ARG A 285 51.50 24.68 -7.57
C ARG A 285 50.98 25.04 -6.16
N CYS A 286 50.98 24.02 -5.31
CA CYS A 286 50.99 24.04 -3.84
C CYS A 286 49.65 24.34 -3.14
N HIS A 287 49.15 23.41 -2.32
CA HIS A 287 49.59 23.29 -0.92
C HIS A 287 48.94 22.06 -0.25
N ASP A 288 49.77 21.19 0.33
CA ASP A 288 49.37 20.18 1.29
C ASP A 288 48.97 20.84 2.63
N PRO A 289 47.91 20.38 3.31
CA PRO A 289 47.57 20.84 4.65
C PRO A 289 48.45 20.18 5.72
N PRO A 290 48.75 20.87 6.84
CA PRO A 290 49.63 20.38 7.88
C PRO A 290 48.98 19.29 8.74
N LEU A 291 49.80 18.32 9.13
CA LEU A 291 49.51 17.34 10.17
C LEU A 291 49.38 18.06 11.52
N CYS A 292 48.18 18.04 12.10
CA CYS A 292 47.98 18.40 13.51
C CYS A 292 48.39 17.22 14.40
N LEU A 293 49.51 17.38 15.10
CA LEU A 293 49.85 16.66 16.32
C LEU A 293 48.91 17.13 17.44
N SER A 294 48.02 16.24 17.91
CA SER A 294 47.32 16.44 19.18
C SER A 294 48.03 15.62 20.26
N GLN A 295 48.48 16.35 21.27
CA GLN A 295 49.16 15.87 22.46
C GLN A 295 48.23 14.99 23.31
N GLU A 296 48.80 13.92 23.86
CA GLU A 296 48.23 13.15 24.96
C GLU A 296 48.26 14.00 26.24
N THR A 297 47.09 14.34 26.77
CA THR A 297 46.93 14.73 28.17
C THR A 297 46.47 13.51 28.97
N THR A 298 47.35 13.03 29.84
CA THR A 298 47.00 12.14 30.95
C THR A 298 46.15 12.89 31.97
N PRO A 299 45.09 12.29 32.54
CA PRO A 299 44.51 12.80 33.77
C PRO A 299 45.30 12.26 34.96
N ASN A 300 45.81 13.20 35.76
CA ASN A 300 46.17 12.99 37.16
C ASN A 300 44.89 13.08 38.01
N TYR A 301 44.76 12.12 38.94
CA TYR A 301 43.74 11.95 39.99
C TYR A 301 42.34 11.46 39.61
#